data_AF-X1MEA4-F1
#
_entry.id   AF-X1MEA4-F1
#
_cell.length_a   1.000
_cell.length_b   1.000
_cell.length_c   1.000
_cell.angle_alpha   90.00
_cell.angle_beta   90.00
_cell.angle_gamma   90.00
#
_symmetry.space_group_name_H-M   'P 1'
#
loop_
_entity.id
_entity.type
_entity.pdbx_description
1 polymer ?
#
loop_
_entity_poly.entity_id
_entity_poly.type
_entity_poly.pdbx_seq_one_letter_code
_entity_poly.pdbx_strand_id
1 'polypeptide(L)'
;SDLDQPTYVHSTLNFVQMARREIHQVLKDNRSSDASGRMETEMYWCGIKPTPLGIWNYWDSRFRNSAIGMQQEVAIKSFLSVHPAVVRQDAVYLYGRKYRSVDLINTGIFDRVARSSVIEVDVYVLTMCVRHIWIEVGGTLFELDFVTTQRTVDGDRDISLRDLQSLDALRRKSQTLLRNEMPAIHQFHDDRFKEDTGEECKGGVRRIGRPPKSASAQRDTDDYDRFRGKAK
;
A
#
# COMPACT_ATOMS: atom_id res chain seq x y z
N SER A 1 20.96 -43.43 -14.36
CA SER A 1 22.05 -42.47 -14.12
C SER A 1 21.43 -41.09 -14.03
N ASP A 2 20.94 -40.72 -12.84
CA ASP A 2 20.17 -39.48 -12.60
C ASP A 2 21.05 -38.25 -12.32
N LEU A 3 22.34 -38.35 -12.63
CA LEU A 3 23.35 -37.32 -12.36
C LEU A 3 23.44 -36.23 -13.45
N ASP A 4 22.64 -36.33 -14.52
CA ASP A 4 22.73 -35.46 -15.70
C ASP A 4 21.55 -34.49 -15.84
N GLN A 5 20.68 -34.38 -14.83
CA GLN A 5 19.62 -33.37 -14.82
C GLN A 5 20.18 -32.01 -14.36
N PRO A 6 19.94 -30.92 -15.11
CA PRO A 6 20.38 -29.59 -14.71
C PRO A 6 19.67 -29.19 -13.40
N THR A 7 20.46 -29.03 -12.35
CA THR A 7 20.00 -28.51 -11.06
C THR A 7 20.22 -27.00 -11.03
N TYR A 8 19.20 -26.26 -10.60
CA TYR A 8 19.32 -24.82 -10.36
C TYR A 8 19.14 -24.53 -8.88
N VAL A 9 19.95 -23.60 -8.36
CA VAL A 9 19.79 -23.08 -7.01
C VAL A 9 18.86 -21.88 -7.10
N HIS A 10 17.64 -22.03 -6.62
CA HIS A 10 16.74 -20.90 -6.43
C HIS A 10 17.09 -20.18 -5.13
N SER A 11 17.30 -18.87 -5.19
CA SER A 11 17.53 -18.08 -3.97
C SER A 11 16.27 -18.07 -3.12
N THR A 12 16.42 -18.20 -1.80
CA THR A 12 15.34 -18.03 -0.84
C THR A 12 15.02 -16.57 -0.54
N LEU A 13 15.81 -15.63 -1.09
CA LEU A 13 15.68 -14.20 -0.83
C LEU A 13 14.72 -13.54 -1.81
N ASN A 14 13.86 -12.66 -1.30
CA ASN A 14 13.07 -11.78 -2.16
C ASN A 14 13.96 -10.71 -2.83
N PHE A 15 13.41 -9.98 -3.79
CA PHE A 15 14.14 -8.96 -4.54
C PHE A 15 14.85 -7.94 -3.64
N VAL A 16 14.16 -7.43 -2.60
CA VAL A 16 14.71 -6.43 -1.69
C VAL A 16 15.83 -7.02 -0.83
N GLN A 17 15.67 -8.27 -0.38
CA GLN A 17 16.70 -8.98 0.38
C GLN A 17 17.95 -9.25 -0.46
N MET A 18 17.78 -9.60 -1.74
CA MET A 18 18.91 -9.70 -2.68
C MET A 18 19.62 -8.35 -2.83
N ALA A 19 18.87 -7.27 -3.05
CA ALA A 19 19.45 -5.93 -3.13
C ALA A 19 20.21 -5.54 -1.85
N ARG A 20 19.66 -5.85 -0.67
CA ARG A 20 20.34 -5.64 0.62
C ARG A 20 21.64 -6.42 0.72
N ARG A 21 21.65 -7.69 0.29
CA ARG A 21 22.86 -8.52 0.28
C ARG A 21 23.94 -7.89 -0.59
N GLU A 22 23.59 -7.44 -1.80
CA GLU A 22 24.55 -6.79 -2.70
C GLU A 22 25.07 -5.46 -2.13
N ILE A 23 24.21 -4.66 -1.48
CA ILE A 23 24.66 -3.46 -0.75
C ILE A 23 25.67 -3.82 0.34
N HIS A 24 25.41 -4.85 1.14
CA HIS A 24 26.35 -5.32 2.16
C HIS A 24 27.67 -5.80 1.56
N GLN A 25 27.62 -6.49 0.41
CA GLN A 25 28.80 -6.92 -0.31
C GLN A 25 29.64 -5.73 -0.78
N VAL A 26 29.02 -4.72 -1.40
CA VAL A 26 29.70 -3.48 -1.81
C VAL A 26 30.32 -2.75 -0.61
N LEU A 27 29.60 -2.66 0.52
CA LEU A 27 30.12 -2.04 1.74
C LEU A 27 31.32 -2.79 2.31
N LYS A 28 31.30 -4.13 2.26
CA LYS A 28 32.42 -4.98 2.64
C LYS A 28 33.61 -4.71 1.72
N ASP A 29 33.41 -4.78 0.41
CA ASP A 29 34.47 -4.61 -0.59
C ASP A 29 35.09 -3.21 -0.51
N ASN A 30 34.28 -2.16 -0.33
CA ASN A 30 34.80 -0.80 -0.13
C ASN A 30 35.68 -0.66 1.11
N ARG A 31 35.46 -1.48 2.14
CA ARG A 31 36.19 -1.45 3.40
C ARG A 31 37.37 -2.43 3.45
N SER A 32 37.39 -3.48 2.63
CA SER A 32 38.40 -4.55 2.72
C SER A 32 39.25 -4.77 1.48
N SER A 33 38.79 -4.36 0.29
CA SER A 33 39.55 -4.59 -0.94
C SER A 33 40.84 -3.79 -0.95
N ASP A 34 41.93 -4.42 -1.41
CA ASP A 34 43.21 -3.74 -1.57
C ASP A 34 43.14 -2.77 -2.75
N ALA A 35 43.36 -1.50 -2.45
CA ALA A 35 43.45 -0.41 -3.42
C ALA A 35 44.82 0.29 -3.37
N SER A 36 45.86 -0.39 -2.87
CA SER A 36 47.23 0.13 -2.74
C SER A 36 47.79 0.72 -4.04
N GLY A 37 47.43 0.15 -5.20
CA GLY A 37 47.82 0.68 -6.52
C GLY A 37 47.23 2.05 -6.88
N ARG A 38 46.29 2.58 -6.08
CA ARG A 38 45.68 3.93 -6.25
C ARG A 38 46.13 4.92 -5.17
N MET A 39 47.05 4.51 -4.29
CA MET A 39 47.57 5.35 -3.22
C MET A 39 48.65 6.30 -3.74
N GLU A 40 48.65 7.53 -3.24
CA GLU A 40 49.74 8.49 -3.44
C GLU A 40 50.61 8.58 -2.19
N THR A 41 51.85 9.06 -2.34
CA THR A 41 52.80 9.22 -1.22
C THR A 41 52.22 10.05 -0.07
N GLU A 42 51.50 11.13 -0.36
CA GLU A 42 50.85 11.97 0.64
C GLU A 42 49.80 11.20 1.46
N MET A 43 49.06 10.27 0.83
CA MET A 43 48.06 9.46 1.53
C MET A 43 48.70 8.56 2.59
N TYR A 44 49.89 8.01 2.32
CA TYR A 44 50.65 7.24 3.29
C TYR A 44 51.10 8.11 4.48
N TRP A 45 51.59 9.32 4.21
CA TRP A 45 51.94 10.29 5.27
C TRP A 45 50.73 10.67 6.13
N CYS A 46 49.54 10.75 5.54
CA CYS A 46 48.29 11.00 6.25
C CYS A 46 47.70 9.75 6.94
N GLY A 47 48.35 8.59 6.89
CA GLY A 47 47.87 7.36 7.52
C GLY A 47 46.58 6.79 6.92
N ILE A 48 46.30 7.09 5.65
CA ILE A 48 45.11 6.60 4.96
C ILE A 48 45.24 5.10 4.69
N LYS A 49 44.18 4.35 5.01
CA LYS A 49 44.12 2.92 4.70
C LYS A 49 43.97 2.72 3.18
N PRO A 50 44.70 1.76 2.57
CA PRO A 50 44.66 1.49 1.12
C PRO A 50 43.40 0.72 0.72
N THR A 51 42.23 1.28 1.02
CA THR A 51 40.92 0.72 0.67
C THR A 51 40.15 1.74 -0.16
N PRO A 52 39.20 1.30 -1.02
CA PRO A 52 38.40 2.23 -1.82
C PRO A 52 37.77 3.35 -1.00
N LEU A 53 37.21 3.02 0.18
CA LEU A 53 36.61 3.99 1.08
C LEU A 53 37.64 4.97 1.67
N GLY A 54 38.82 4.48 2.06
CA GLY A 54 39.88 5.33 2.60
C GLY A 54 40.36 6.36 1.59
N ILE A 55 40.61 5.92 0.36
CA ILE A 55 41.05 6.78 -0.75
C ILE A 55 39.96 7.77 -1.13
N TRP A 56 38.70 7.33 -1.22
CA TRP A 56 37.58 8.23 -1.52
C TRP A 56 37.46 9.33 -0.45
N ASN A 57 37.44 8.97 0.85
CA ASN A 57 37.34 9.96 1.94
C ASN A 57 38.47 10.99 1.90
N TYR A 58 39.70 10.55 1.59
CA TYR A 58 40.86 11.44 1.48
C TYR A 58 40.67 12.51 0.41
N TRP A 59 40.18 12.11 -0.78
CA TRP A 59 39.93 13.03 -1.88
C TRP A 59 38.69 13.89 -1.69
N ASP A 60 37.63 13.29 -1.14
CA ASP A 60 36.39 13.97 -0.80
C ASP A 60 36.64 15.12 0.18
N SER A 61 37.45 14.90 1.22
CA SER A 61 37.86 15.93 2.18
C SER A 61 38.62 17.12 1.57
N ARG A 62 39.17 16.93 0.36
CA ARG A 62 39.88 17.96 -0.42
C ARG A 62 39.01 18.54 -1.54
N PHE A 63 37.70 18.27 -1.52
CA PHE A 63 36.74 18.65 -2.55
C PHE A 63 37.14 18.15 -3.95
N ARG A 64 37.90 17.05 -4.03
CA ARG A 64 38.24 16.39 -5.31
C ARG A 64 37.17 15.36 -5.67
N ASN A 65 35.94 15.83 -5.74
CA ASN A 65 34.79 15.09 -6.23
C ASN A 65 33.95 16.01 -7.13
N SER A 66 33.05 15.44 -7.93
CA SER A 66 32.08 16.19 -8.74
C SER A 66 30.67 16.05 -8.16
N ALA A 67 30.55 15.88 -6.84
CA ALA A 67 29.26 15.68 -6.20
C ALA A 67 28.50 17.01 -6.12
N ILE A 68 27.20 16.96 -6.41
CA ILE A 68 26.30 18.10 -6.29
C ILE A 68 25.24 17.74 -5.26
N GLY A 69 25.09 18.58 -4.24
CA GLY A 69 24.04 18.43 -3.25
C GLY A 69 22.67 18.57 -3.90
N MET A 70 21.74 17.68 -3.57
CA MET A 70 20.37 17.72 -4.06
C MET A 70 19.41 17.74 -2.88
N GLN A 71 18.41 18.63 -2.95
CA GLN A 71 17.32 18.62 -1.98
C GLN A 71 16.49 17.34 -2.11
N GLN A 72 16.07 16.77 -0.99
CA GLN A 72 15.34 15.51 -0.97
C GLN A 72 14.06 15.55 -1.82
N GLU A 73 13.30 16.65 -1.76
CA GLU A 73 12.08 16.81 -2.56
C GLU A 73 12.38 16.76 -4.07
N VAL A 74 13.44 17.46 -4.50
CA VAL A 74 13.89 17.43 -5.90
C VAL A 74 14.30 16.03 -6.30
N ALA A 75 15.02 15.31 -5.43
CA ALA A 75 15.43 13.93 -5.68
C ALA A 75 14.22 13.00 -5.84
N ILE A 76 13.23 13.12 -4.95
CA ILE A 76 12.00 12.33 -5.00
C ILE A 76 11.26 12.57 -6.31
N LYS A 77 11.00 13.84 -6.65
CA LYS A 77 10.28 14.22 -7.87
C LYS A 77 11.04 13.84 -9.16
N SER A 78 12.37 13.78 -9.11
CA SER A 78 13.21 13.53 -10.27
C SER A 78 13.48 12.03 -10.52
N PHE A 79 13.59 11.22 -9.46
CA PHE A 79 14.05 9.83 -9.57
C PHE A 79 13.01 8.77 -9.23
N LEU A 80 11.98 9.10 -8.44
CA LEU A 80 10.95 8.12 -8.09
C LEU A 80 9.89 8.02 -9.17
N SER A 81 9.30 6.83 -9.31
CA SER A 81 8.22 6.61 -10.27
C SER A 81 6.90 7.10 -9.71
N VAL A 82 6.09 7.73 -10.57
CA VAL A 82 4.76 8.22 -10.23
C VAL A 82 3.73 7.13 -10.49
N HIS A 83 2.85 6.88 -9.53
CA HIS A 83 1.78 5.90 -9.64
C HIS A 83 0.46 6.46 -9.08
N PRO A 84 -0.69 6.07 -9.67
CA PRO A 84 -1.98 6.45 -9.13
C PRO A 84 -2.24 5.70 -7.81
N ALA A 85 -2.70 6.43 -6.82
CA ALA A 85 -3.14 5.94 -5.53
C ALA A 85 -4.49 6.56 -5.18
N VAL A 86 -5.06 6.05 -4.09
CA VAL A 86 -6.42 6.37 -3.69
C VAL A 86 -6.43 6.80 -2.23
N VAL A 87 -6.88 8.02 -1.97
CA VAL A 87 -7.17 8.48 -0.61
C VAL A 87 -8.59 8.07 -0.23
N ARG A 88 -8.71 7.35 0.88
CA ARG A 88 -9.98 6.99 1.52
C ARG A 88 -10.09 7.71 2.87
N GLN A 89 -11.24 7.57 3.53
CA GLN A 89 -11.50 8.21 4.82
C GLN A 89 -10.43 7.89 5.89
N ASP A 90 -9.78 6.73 5.81
CA ASP A 90 -8.81 6.32 6.82
C ASP A 90 -7.35 6.46 6.38
N ALA A 91 -7.02 6.32 5.10
CA ALA A 91 -5.62 6.26 4.67
C ALA A 91 -5.46 6.43 3.15
N VAL A 92 -4.20 6.52 2.73
CA VAL A 92 -3.82 6.42 1.32
C VAL A 92 -3.60 4.95 0.96
N TYR A 93 -4.14 4.54 -0.18
CA TYR A 93 -4.09 3.16 -0.67
C TYR A 93 -3.36 3.12 -2.01
N LEU A 94 -2.29 2.32 -2.06
CA LEU A 94 -1.57 2.00 -3.30
C LEU A 94 -1.64 0.48 -3.49
N TYR A 95 -2.28 0.02 -4.57
CA TYR A 95 -2.46 -1.41 -4.90
C TYR A 95 -2.95 -2.25 -3.69
N GLY A 96 -4.00 -1.75 -3.01
CA GLY A 96 -4.61 -2.41 -1.85
C GLY A 96 -3.76 -2.42 -0.58
N ARG A 97 -2.58 -1.80 -0.57
CA ARG A 97 -1.75 -1.58 0.63
C ARG A 97 -2.04 -0.20 1.23
N LYS A 98 -2.11 -0.14 2.56
CA LYS A 98 -2.50 1.04 3.35
C LYS A 98 -1.27 1.81 3.82
N TYR A 99 -1.28 3.13 3.65
CA TYR A 99 -0.21 4.03 4.04
C TYR A 99 -0.74 5.20 4.87
N ARG A 100 0.04 5.61 5.88
CA ARG A 100 -0.29 6.72 6.78
C ARG A 100 0.94 7.51 7.19
N SER A 101 0.71 8.76 7.55
CA SER A 101 1.67 9.62 8.23
C SER A 101 0.92 10.50 9.21
N VAL A 102 1.52 10.77 10.36
CA VAL A 102 0.95 11.70 11.35
C VAL A 102 0.84 13.11 10.75
N ASP A 103 1.84 13.52 9.99
CA ASP A 103 1.87 14.85 9.37
C ASP A 103 0.74 15.02 8.35
N LEU A 104 0.49 13.99 7.54
CA LEU A 104 -0.63 14.02 6.60
C LEU A 104 -1.98 14.03 7.32
N ILE A 105 -2.15 13.27 8.41
CA ILE A 105 -3.39 13.27 9.20
C ILE A 105 -3.69 14.67 9.72
N ASN A 106 -2.67 15.39 10.21
CA ASN A 106 -2.81 16.73 10.75
C ASN A 106 -3.26 17.79 9.73
N THR A 107 -3.15 17.50 8.42
CA THR A 107 -3.68 18.38 7.36
C THR A 107 -5.21 18.37 7.27
N GLY A 108 -5.89 17.39 7.89
CA GLY A 108 -7.34 17.21 7.78
C GLY A 108 -7.81 16.72 6.40
N ILE A 109 -6.90 16.22 5.56
CA ILE A 109 -7.25 15.73 4.21
C ILE A 109 -8.31 14.62 4.26
N PHE A 110 -8.25 13.75 5.28
CA PHE A 110 -9.16 12.62 5.43
C PHE A 110 -10.60 13.04 5.77
N ASP A 111 -10.79 14.16 6.47
CA ASP A 111 -12.12 14.70 6.78
C ASP A 111 -12.83 15.23 5.53
N ARG A 112 -12.05 15.70 4.54
CA ARG A 112 -12.59 16.12 3.24
C ARG A 112 -13.10 14.93 2.43
N VAL A 113 -12.42 13.79 2.52
CA VAL A 113 -12.80 12.55 1.83
C VAL A 113 -14.12 11.98 2.38
N ALA A 114 -14.50 12.24 3.64
CA ALA A 114 -15.78 11.78 4.18
C ALA A 114 -17.01 12.29 3.39
N ARG A 115 -16.86 13.36 2.59
CA ARG A 115 -17.92 13.91 1.72
C ARG A 115 -17.90 13.36 0.28
N SER A 116 -16.76 12.84 -0.18
CA SER A 116 -16.52 12.36 -1.54
C SER A 116 -15.88 10.99 -1.45
N SER A 117 -16.60 9.94 -1.84
CA SER A 117 -16.30 8.54 -1.48
C SER A 117 -14.86 8.08 -1.73
N VAL A 118 -14.15 8.68 -2.69
CA VAL A 118 -12.75 8.37 -3.04
C VAL A 118 -12.08 9.61 -3.68
N ILE A 119 -10.81 9.89 -3.37
CA ILE A 119 -9.98 10.87 -4.10
C ILE A 119 -8.80 10.14 -4.76
N GLU A 120 -8.67 10.28 -6.08
CA GLU A 120 -7.50 9.80 -6.82
C GLU A 120 -6.35 10.81 -6.72
N VAL A 121 -5.15 10.32 -6.44
CA VAL A 121 -3.95 11.12 -6.23
C VAL A 121 -2.74 10.43 -6.83
N ASP A 122 -1.75 11.20 -7.24
CA ASP A 122 -0.46 10.66 -7.66
C ASP A 122 0.48 10.55 -6.47
N VAL A 123 1.20 9.43 -6.41
CA VAL A 123 2.23 9.18 -5.39
C VAL A 123 3.55 8.82 -6.04
N TYR A 124 4.63 9.29 -5.43
CA TYR A 124 6.00 8.95 -5.78
C TYR A 124 6.42 7.69 -5.02
N VAL A 125 7.07 6.77 -5.72
CA VAL A 125 7.38 5.44 -5.20
C VAL A 125 8.78 5.00 -5.62
N LEU A 126 9.50 4.39 -4.68
CA LEU A 126 10.72 3.66 -4.99
C LEU A 126 10.34 2.25 -5.47
N THR A 127 10.44 2.00 -6.77
CA THR A 127 10.02 0.74 -7.42
C THR A 127 10.63 -0.51 -6.78
N MET A 128 11.87 -0.39 -6.32
CA MET A 128 12.61 -1.49 -5.69
C MET A 128 12.06 -1.86 -4.31
N CYS A 129 11.51 -0.90 -3.54
CA CYS A 129 10.98 -1.16 -2.20
C CYS A 129 9.85 -0.17 -1.87
N VAL A 130 8.62 -0.66 -1.77
CA VAL A 130 7.41 0.13 -1.50
C VAL A 130 7.05 0.14 -0.01
N ARG A 131 8.04 0.46 0.82
CA ARG A 131 7.86 0.62 2.26
C ARG A 131 7.30 2.01 2.60
N HIS A 132 7.80 3.00 1.88
CA HIS A 132 7.41 4.40 1.98
C HIS A 132 6.86 4.86 0.63
N ILE A 133 5.90 5.76 0.67
CA ILE A 133 5.41 6.49 -0.51
C ILE A 133 5.39 7.97 -0.18
N TRP A 134 5.48 8.82 -1.21
CA TRP A 134 5.36 10.26 -1.03
C TRP A 134 4.18 10.80 -1.81
N ILE A 135 3.42 11.70 -1.19
CA ILE A 135 2.27 12.36 -1.79
C ILE A 135 2.43 13.87 -1.66
N GLU A 136 2.05 14.61 -2.69
CA GLU A 136 2.01 16.07 -2.63
C GLU A 136 0.61 16.55 -2.32
N VAL A 137 0.46 17.30 -1.22
CA VAL A 137 -0.82 17.88 -0.80
C VAL A 137 -0.59 19.34 -0.45
N GLY A 138 -1.30 20.23 -1.14
CA GLY A 138 -1.17 21.68 -0.91
C GLY A 138 0.25 22.22 -1.16
N GLY A 139 0.98 21.63 -2.10
CA GLY A 139 2.37 22.03 -2.41
C GLY A 139 3.42 21.55 -1.40
N THR A 140 3.04 20.70 -0.45
CA THR A 140 3.96 20.07 0.51
C THR A 140 4.04 18.58 0.25
N LEU A 141 5.25 18.04 0.21
CA LEU A 141 5.50 16.61 0.05
C LEU A 141 5.47 15.91 1.41
N PHE A 142 4.61 14.90 1.56
CA PHE A 142 4.50 14.10 2.76
C PHE A 142 5.01 12.69 2.51
N GLU A 143 5.89 12.20 3.38
CA GLU A 143 6.30 10.80 3.44
C GLU A 143 5.30 9.99 4.26
N LEU A 144 4.85 8.86 3.71
CA LEU A 144 3.90 7.96 4.34
C LEU A 144 4.49 6.57 4.49
N ASP A 145 4.26 6.00 5.67
CA ASP A 145 4.69 4.65 6.01
C ASP A 145 3.59 3.64 5.73
N PHE A 146 4.00 2.45 5.28
CA PHE A 146 3.12 1.29 5.25
C PHE A 146 2.61 0.95 6.66
N VAL A 147 1.29 0.79 6.78
CA VAL A 147 0.64 0.40 8.03
C VAL A 147 0.83 -1.08 8.29
N THR A 148 1.62 -1.39 9.31
CA THR A 148 1.84 -2.78 9.78
C THR A 148 0.73 -3.22 10.73
N THR A 149 0.44 -4.53 10.73
CA THR A 149 -0.44 -5.18 11.71
C THR A 149 0.37 -6.17 12.52
N GLN A 150 -0.16 -6.65 13.67
CA GLN A 150 0.51 -7.70 14.45
C GLN A 150 0.75 -9.00 13.67
N ARG A 151 0.02 -9.22 12.57
CA ARG A 151 0.15 -10.39 11.69
C ARG A 151 1.15 -10.19 10.55
N THR A 152 1.66 -8.98 10.38
CA THR A 152 2.58 -8.66 9.29
C THR A 152 3.93 -9.33 9.56
N VAL A 153 4.32 -10.25 8.68
CA VAL A 153 5.62 -10.93 8.76
C VAL A 153 6.71 -9.97 8.26
N ASP A 154 7.93 -10.07 8.81
CA ASP A 154 9.02 -9.12 8.48
C ASP A 154 9.36 -9.08 6.98
N GLY A 155 9.22 -10.20 6.26
CA GLY A 155 9.41 -10.26 4.81
C GLY A 155 8.36 -9.52 3.98
N ASP A 156 7.18 -9.26 4.54
CA ASP A 156 6.10 -8.56 3.84
C ASP A 156 6.26 -7.04 3.88
N ARG A 157 7.10 -6.53 4.79
CA ARG A 157 7.31 -5.07 4.95
C ARG A 157 8.03 -4.51 3.73
N ASP A 158 9.08 -5.21 3.31
CA ASP A 158 10.02 -4.80 2.28
C ASP A 158 9.78 -5.63 1.00
N ILE A 159 8.87 -5.17 0.14
CA ILE A 159 8.54 -5.80 -1.15
C ILE A 159 8.72 -4.80 -2.30
N SER A 160 8.91 -5.31 -3.52
CA SER A 160 8.97 -4.46 -4.70
C SER A 160 7.58 -3.98 -5.13
N LEU A 161 7.52 -2.92 -5.95
CA LEU A 161 6.27 -2.45 -6.54
C LEU A 161 5.59 -3.53 -7.38
N ARG A 162 6.38 -4.32 -8.11
CA ARG A 162 5.88 -5.42 -8.96
C ARG A 162 5.22 -6.50 -8.11
N ASP A 163 5.83 -6.87 -6.99
CA ASP A 163 5.25 -7.84 -6.06
C ASP A 163 3.94 -7.31 -5.48
N LEU A 164 3.91 -6.02 -5.10
CA LEU A 164 2.71 -5.37 -4.59
C LEU A 164 1.57 -5.39 -5.63
N GLN A 165 1.85 -5.06 -6.89
CA GLN A 165 0.88 -5.14 -7.99
C GLN A 165 0.37 -6.57 -8.21
N SER A 166 1.26 -7.55 -8.13
CA SER A 166 0.93 -8.97 -8.29
C SER A 166 0.02 -9.46 -7.17
N LEU A 167 0.31 -9.06 -5.92
CA LEU A 167 -0.54 -9.33 -4.76
C LEU A 167 -1.93 -8.70 -4.90
N ASP A 168 -2.01 -7.46 -5.39
CA ASP A 168 -3.30 -6.79 -5.62
C ASP A 168 -4.12 -7.51 -6.70
N ALA A 169 -3.49 -7.94 -7.80
CA ALA A 169 -4.15 -8.73 -8.83
C ALA A 169 -4.70 -10.07 -8.28
N LEU A 170 -3.92 -10.77 -7.45
CA LEU A 170 -4.36 -12.01 -6.78
C LEU A 170 -5.53 -11.75 -5.83
N ARG A 171 -5.48 -10.67 -5.04
CA ARG A 171 -6.58 -10.27 -4.14
C ARG A 171 -7.86 -9.99 -4.91
N ARG A 172 -7.79 -9.20 -5.99
CA ARG A 172 -8.95 -8.89 -6.84
C ARG A 172 -9.52 -10.16 -7.46
N LYS A 173 -8.67 -11.07 -7.94
CA LYS A 173 -9.11 -12.36 -8.50
C LYS A 173 -9.85 -13.21 -7.45
N SER A 174 -9.30 -13.33 -6.24
CA SER A 174 -9.92 -14.08 -5.15
C SER A 174 -11.27 -13.47 -4.72
N GLN A 175 -11.36 -12.14 -4.63
CA GLN A 175 -12.62 -11.45 -4.31
C GLN A 175 -13.69 -11.66 -5.39
N THR A 176 -13.31 -11.65 -6.67
CA THR A 176 -14.23 -11.93 -7.77
C THR A 176 -14.75 -13.37 -7.72
N LEU A 177 -13.89 -14.35 -7.44
CA LEU A 177 -14.31 -15.75 -7.27
C LEU A 177 -15.33 -15.89 -6.14
N LEU A 178 -15.02 -15.34 -4.96
CA LEU A 178 -15.94 -15.36 -3.82
C LEU A 178 -17.28 -14.71 -4.17
N ARG A 179 -17.27 -13.54 -4.82
CA ARG A 179 -18.50 -12.83 -5.21
C ARG A 179 -19.38 -13.68 -6.14
N ASN A 180 -18.78 -14.48 -7.02
CA ASN A 180 -19.51 -15.37 -7.92
C ASN A 180 -20.05 -16.62 -7.20
N GLU A 181 -19.35 -17.10 -6.17
CA GLU A 181 -19.73 -18.28 -5.38
C GLU A 181 -20.78 -17.96 -4.30
N MET A 182 -20.79 -16.72 -3.77
CA MET A 182 -21.69 -16.28 -2.69
C MET A 182 -23.17 -16.64 -2.91
N PRO A 183 -23.78 -16.44 -4.11
CA PRO A 183 -25.18 -16.82 -4.33
C PRO A 183 -25.43 -18.32 -4.17
N ALA A 184 -24.51 -19.17 -4.66
CA ALA A 184 -24.64 -20.62 -4.56
C ALA A 184 -24.45 -21.09 -3.11
N ILE A 185 -23.50 -20.50 -2.38
CA ILE A 185 -23.30 -20.78 -0.95
C ILE A 185 -24.55 -20.40 -0.16
N HIS A 186 -25.11 -19.21 -0.39
CA HIS A 186 -26.34 -18.77 0.27
C HIS A 186 -27.51 -19.72 -0.04
N GLN A 187 -27.67 -20.10 -1.30
CA GLN A 187 -28.73 -21.04 -1.71
C GLN A 187 -28.56 -22.41 -1.04
N PHE A 188 -27.35 -22.97 -1.03
CA PHE A 188 -27.07 -24.25 -0.37
C PHE A 188 -27.45 -24.23 1.12
N HIS A 189 -27.12 -23.14 1.82
CA HIS A 189 -27.48 -23.01 3.23
C HIS A 189 -28.99 -22.76 3.44
N ASP A 190 -29.63 -21.99 2.56
CA ASP A 190 -31.08 -21.77 2.59
C ASP A 190 -31.85 -23.09 2.32
N ASP A 191 -31.38 -23.91 1.38
CA ASP A 191 -31.97 -25.21 1.04
C ASP A 191 -31.80 -26.21 2.19
N ARG A 192 -30.60 -26.29 2.78
CA ARG A 192 -30.33 -27.16 3.91
C ARG A 192 -31.17 -26.80 5.15
N PHE A 193 -31.37 -25.51 5.40
CA PHE A 193 -32.28 -25.06 6.46
C PHE A 193 -33.71 -25.57 6.23
N LYS A 194 -34.18 -25.53 4.97
CA LYS A 194 -35.51 -26.01 4.59
C LYS A 194 -35.64 -27.53 4.75
N GLU A 195 -34.60 -28.29 4.43
CA GLU A 195 -34.55 -29.74 4.67
C GLU A 195 -34.62 -30.07 6.16
N ASP A 196 -33.86 -29.36 7.00
CA ASP A 196 -33.76 -29.64 8.44
C ASP A 196 -35.01 -29.21 9.23
N THR A 197 -35.66 -28.10 8.84
CA THR A 197 -36.78 -27.50 9.60
C THR A 197 -38.15 -27.66 8.94
N GLY A 198 -38.20 -28.01 7.66
CA GLY A 198 -39.43 -28.05 6.85
C GLY A 198 -39.97 -26.67 6.46
N GLU A 199 -39.38 -25.58 6.94
CA GLU A 199 -39.81 -24.20 6.73
C GLU A 199 -38.83 -23.45 5.83
N GLU A 200 -39.30 -22.44 5.08
CA GLU A 200 -38.40 -21.63 4.25
C GLU A 200 -37.52 -20.71 5.10
N CYS A 201 -36.20 -20.72 4.84
CA CYS A 201 -35.22 -19.90 5.56
C CYS A 201 -35.55 -18.40 5.58
N LYS A 202 -36.13 -17.87 4.49
CA LYS A 202 -36.59 -16.48 4.35
C LYS A 202 -38.11 -16.38 4.26
N GLY A 203 -38.82 -17.39 4.74
CA GLY A 203 -40.28 -17.42 4.80
C GLY A 203 -40.81 -16.32 5.71
N GLY A 204 -41.52 -15.36 5.13
CA GLY A 204 -42.13 -14.27 5.87
C GLY A 204 -43.29 -13.66 5.09
N VAL A 205 -44.49 -13.71 5.65
CA VAL A 205 -45.64 -13.00 5.09
C VAL A 205 -45.53 -11.53 5.47
N ARG A 206 -45.51 -10.64 4.46
CA ARG A 206 -45.54 -9.18 4.68
C ARG A 206 -46.90 -8.79 5.28
N ARG A 207 -46.98 -8.73 6.60
CA ARG A 207 -48.18 -8.27 7.30
C ARG A 207 -48.19 -6.75 7.30
N ILE A 208 -49.22 -6.16 6.69
CA ILE A 208 -49.46 -4.71 6.76
C ILE A 208 -49.73 -4.37 8.23
N GLY A 209 -48.83 -3.58 8.82
CA GLY A 209 -49.00 -3.08 10.18
C GLY A 209 -50.19 -2.11 10.25
N ARG A 210 -50.77 -1.98 11.45
CA ARG A 210 -51.79 -0.97 11.71
C ARG A 210 -51.19 0.42 11.44
N PRO A 211 -51.85 1.31 10.67
CA PRO A 211 -51.35 2.66 10.47
C PRO A 211 -51.11 3.34 11.83
N PRO A 212 -50.01 4.11 11.97
CA PRO A 212 -49.69 4.77 13.22
C PRO A 212 -50.84 5.72 13.58
N LYS A 213 -51.44 5.54 14.76
CA LYS A 213 -52.47 6.45 15.32
C LYS A 213 -51.84 7.70 15.93
N SER A 214 -50.82 8.28 15.31
CA SER A 214 -50.30 9.58 15.74
C SER A 214 -51.17 10.69 15.17
N ALA A 215 -51.33 11.78 15.93
CA ALA A 215 -52.09 12.94 15.48
C ALA A 215 -51.52 13.56 14.18
N SER A 216 -50.23 13.36 13.92
CA SER A 216 -49.58 13.76 12.66
C SER A 216 -50.01 12.89 11.47
N ALA A 217 -50.05 11.56 11.65
CA ALA A 217 -50.47 10.64 10.59
C ALA A 217 -51.96 10.85 10.23
N GLN A 218 -52.80 11.18 11.21
CA GLN A 218 -54.21 11.52 10.96
C GLN A 218 -54.34 12.77 10.07
N ARG A 219 -53.57 13.83 10.36
CA ARG A 219 -53.55 15.07 9.55
C ARG A 219 -53.06 14.82 8.13
N ASP A 220 -52.00 14.03 7.97
CA ASP A 220 -51.47 13.69 6.64
C ASP A 220 -52.49 12.89 5.81
N THR A 221 -53.29 12.03 6.47
CA THR A 221 -54.36 11.27 5.81
C THR A 221 -55.52 12.19 5.41
N ASP A 222 -55.94 13.08 6.31
CA ASP A 222 -57.01 14.06 6.07
C ASP A 222 -56.63 15.05 4.95
N ASP A 223 -55.38 15.52 4.91
CA ASP A 223 -54.87 16.37 3.84
C ASP A 223 -54.82 15.61 2.51
N TYR A 224 -54.37 14.35 2.51
CA TYR A 224 -54.36 13.50 1.32
C TYR A 224 -55.77 13.26 0.74
N ASP A 225 -56.77 13.04 1.59
CA ASP A 225 -58.17 12.86 1.19
C ASP A 225 -58.83 14.16 0.71
N ARG A 226 -58.42 15.31 1.27
CA ARG A 226 -58.80 16.65 0.80
C ARG A 226 -58.25 16.93 -0.60
N PHE A 227 -57.00 16.54 -0.88
CA PHE A 227 -56.39 16.66 -2.21
C PHE A 227 -57.05 15.76 -3.26
N ARG A 228 -57.59 14.61 -2.87
CA ARG A 228 -58.34 13.72 -3.79
C ARG A 228 -59.81 14.08 -3.98
N GLY A 229 -60.28 15.18 -3.39
CA GLY A 229 -61.66 15.65 -3.55
C GLY A 229 -62.72 14.71 -2.95
N LYS A 230 -62.33 13.85 -2.00
CA LYS A 230 -63.26 12.95 -1.30
C LYS A 230 -63.87 13.54 -0.02
N ALA A 231 -63.36 14.68 0.44
CA ALA A 231 -63.96 15.43 1.54
C ALA A 231 -64.99 16.43 0.99
N LYS A 232 -66.27 16.24 1.37
CA LYS A 232 -67.27 17.33 1.37
C LYS A 232 -67.16 18.11 2.67
#